data_AF-A0A1J8PR01-F1
#
_entry.id   AF-A0A1J8PR01-F1
#
_cell.length_a   1.000
_cell.length_b   1.000
_cell.length_c   1.000
_cell.angle_alpha   90.00
_cell.angle_beta   90.00
_cell.angle_gamma   90.00
#
_symmetry.space_group_name_H-M   'P 1'
#
loop_
_entity.id
_entity.type
_entity.pdbx_description
1 polymer ?
#
loop_
_entity_poly.entity_id
_entity_poly.type
_entity_poly.pdbx_seq_one_letter_code
_entity_poly.pdbx_strand_id
1 'polypeptide(L)'
;EEEEEEEEEEEEEIYKSKSKLVITHSTGVYSHHIVWCNCPDVKKHQHLQLLKARLFPASIKWPQTAFTFDVLDHFLIDALECKTSAMSFYQKLQRFTNNAFLDQIPVSASY
;
A
#
# COMPACT_ATOMS: atom_id res chain seq x y z
N GLU A 1 -27.56 9.20 -22.49
CA GLU A 1 -27.62 10.65 -22.15
C GLU A 1 -27.85 10.80 -20.65
N GLU A 2 -29.06 10.82 -20.09
CA GLU A 2 -29.23 10.97 -18.62
C GLU A 2 -28.59 9.82 -17.79
N GLU A 3 -28.75 8.56 -18.21
CA GLU A 3 -28.10 7.41 -17.54
C GLU A 3 -26.57 7.39 -17.71
N GLU A 4 -26.04 8.01 -18.78
CA GLU A 4 -24.59 8.07 -19.03
C GLU A 4 -23.95 9.23 -18.22
N GLU A 5 -24.67 10.33 -18.04
CA GLU A 5 -24.25 11.46 -17.19
C GLU A 5 -24.23 11.08 -15.70
N GLU A 6 -25.20 10.29 -15.22
CA GLU A 6 -25.22 9.77 -13.85
C GLU A 6 -24.06 8.79 -13.58
N GLU A 7 -23.70 7.92 -14.54
CA GLU A 7 -22.55 7.01 -14.42
C GLU A 7 -21.22 7.77 -14.38
N GLU A 8 -21.05 8.83 -15.18
CA GLU A 8 -19.83 9.66 -15.18
C GLU A 8 -19.66 10.44 -13.86
N GLU A 9 -20.75 10.98 -13.29
CA GLU A 9 -20.71 11.68 -12.00
C GLU A 9 -20.38 10.74 -10.82
N GLU A 10 -20.95 9.52 -10.80
CA GLU A 10 -20.60 8.50 -9.80
C GLU A 10 -19.14 8.06 -9.92
N GLU A 11 -18.62 7.86 -11.13
CA GLU A 11 -17.21 7.52 -11.34
C GLU A 11 -16.26 8.63 -10.85
N GLU A 12 -16.58 9.90 -11.09
CA GLU A 12 -15.81 11.04 -10.58
C GLU A 12 -15.82 11.14 -9.04
N GLU A 13 -16.96 10.93 -8.39
CA GLU A 13 -17.05 10.90 -6.93
C GLU A 13 -16.26 9.74 -6.32
N ILE A 14 -16.35 8.55 -6.93
CA ILE A 14 -15.55 7.40 -6.54
C ILE A 14 -14.05 7.73 -6.69
N TYR A 15 -13.64 8.40 -7.77
CA TYR A 15 -12.26 8.83 -7.98
C TYR A 15 -11.78 9.85 -6.96
N LYS A 16 -12.65 10.78 -6.51
CA LYS A 16 -12.38 11.72 -5.42
C LYS A 16 -12.22 11.03 -4.05
N SER A 17 -12.91 9.91 -3.83
CA SER A 17 -12.85 9.15 -2.57
C SER A 17 -11.65 8.20 -2.45
N LYS A 18 -10.94 7.93 -3.56
CA LYS A 18 -9.82 7.00 -3.61
C LYS A 18 -8.61 7.51 -2.81
N SER A 19 -8.14 6.69 -1.89
CA SER A 19 -6.89 6.94 -1.15
C SER A 19 -5.71 6.27 -1.85
N LYS A 20 -4.61 6.99 -2.05
CA LYS A 20 -3.36 6.42 -2.56
C LYS A 20 -2.65 5.67 -1.43
N LEU A 21 -2.36 4.39 -1.64
CA LEU A 21 -1.62 3.52 -0.72
C LEU A 21 -0.38 2.95 -1.41
N VAL A 22 0.75 2.99 -0.72
CA VAL A 22 1.97 2.28 -1.14
C VAL A 22 1.95 0.88 -0.53
N ILE A 23 2.05 -0.14 -1.37
CA ILE A 23 2.08 -1.55 -0.96
C ILE A 23 3.48 -2.09 -1.23
N THR A 24 4.12 -2.55 -0.16
CA THR A 24 5.42 -3.23 -0.24
C THR A 24 5.20 -4.73 -0.29
N HIS A 25 5.62 -5.35 -1.39
CA HIS A 25 5.53 -6.78 -1.66
C HIS A 25 6.93 -7.38 -1.84
N SER A 26 7.05 -8.70 -1.78
CA SER A 26 8.32 -9.41 -1.94
C SER A 26 8.98 -9.16 -3.30
N THR A 27 8.20 -8.79 -4.32
CA THR A 27 8.66 -8.48 -5.68
C THR A 27 8.92 -7.00 -5.92
N GLY A 28 8.62 -6.11 -4.98
CA GLY A 28 8.79 -4.68 -5.17
C GLY A 28 7.80 -3.81 -4.40
N VAL A 29 7.80 -2.52 -4.73
CA VAL A 29 7.00 -1.48 -4.10
C VAL A 29 6.06 -0.87 -5.12
N TYR A 30 4.76 -0.91 -4.84
CA TYR A 30 3.72 -0.52 -5.77
C TYR A 30 2.83 0.55 -5.18
N SER A 31 2.25 1.42 -6.02
CA SER A 31 1.26 2.39 -5.59
C SER A 31 -0.09 2.05 -6.19
N HIS A 32 -1.11 1.97 -5.34
CA HIS A 32 -2.47 1.67 -5.74
C HIS A 32 -3.44 2.71 -5.17
N HIS A 33 -4.51 2.97 -5.92
CA HIS A 33 -5.68 3.67 -5.40
C HIS A 33 -6.61 2.64 -4.76
N ILE A 34 -6.97 2.86 -3.49
CA ILE A 34 -7.87 1.99 -2.74
C ILE A 34 -9.11 2.78 -2.29
N VAL A 35 -10.21 2.06 -2.13
CA VAL A 35 -11.43 2.59 -1.52
C VAL A 35 -11.60 1.93 -0.16
N TRP A 36 -11.78 2.73 0.87
CA TRP A 36 -12.05 2.23 2.21
C TRP A 36 -13.48 1.73 2.30
N CYS A 37 -13.65 0.57 2.94
CA CYS A 37 -14.98 0.01 3.15
C CYS A 37 -15.74 0.86 4.18
N ASN A 38 -16.95 1.29 3.83
CA ASN A 38 -17.84 2.06 4.71
C ASN A 38 -19.11 1.30 5.11
N CYS A 39 -19.10 -0.04 5.01
CA CYS A 39 -20.24 -0.87 5.38
C CYS A 39 -20.58 -0.75 6.89
N PRO A 40 -21.86 -0.84 7.30
CA PRO A 40 -22.30 -0.62 8.68
C PRO A 40 -21.60 -1.50 9.72
N ASP A 41 -21.32 -2.77 9.37
CA ASP A 41 -20.74 -3.78 10.26
C ASP A 41 -19.20 -3.87 10.21
N VAL A 42 -18.55 -3.01 9.41
CA VAL A 42 -17.09 -3.04 9.24
C VAL A 42 -16.43 -2.04 10.18
N LYS A 43 -15.29 -2.45 10.76
CA LYS A 43 -14.50 -1.56 11.61
C LYS A 43 -14.08 -0.32 10.81
N LYS A 44 -14.48 0.86 11.29
CA LYS A 44 -14.15 2.16 10.66
C LYS A 44 -12.66 2.47 10.64
N HIS A 45 -11.85 1.77 11.43
CA HIS A 45 -10.41 2.00 11.48
C HIS A 45 -9.69 1.36 10.28
N GLN A 46 -9.08 2.22 9.46
CA GLN A 46 -8.35 1.86 8.24
C GLN A 46 -7.30 0.76 8.45
N HIS A 47 -6.52 0.82 9.54
CA HIS A 47 -5.51 -0.20 9.84
C HIS A 47 -6.10 -1.61 10.03
N LEU A 48 -7.34 -1.72 10.54
CA LEU A 48 -8.02 -3.01 10.70
C LEU A 48 -8.59 -3.54 9.38
N GLN A 49 -9.00 -2.64 8.48
CA GLN A 49 -9.41 -3.03 7.12
C GLN A 49 -8.22 -3.58 6.34
N LEU A 50 -7.05 -2.94 6.45
CA LEU A 50 -5.80 -3.45 5.86
C LEU A 50 -5.45 -4.84 6.41
N LEU A 51 -5.50 -5.03 7.73
CA LEU A 51 -5.18 -6.32 8.34
C LEU A 51 -6.14 -7.42 7.89
N LYS A 52 -7.44 -7.12 7.74
CA LYS A 52 -8.42 -8.06 7.16
C LYS A 52 -8.09 -8.42 5.72
N ALA A 53 -7.55 -7.47 4.96
CA ALA A 53 -7.06 -7.67 3.59
C ALA A 53 -5.65 -8.27 3.50
N ARG A 54 -5.11 -8.83 4.60
CA ARG A 54 -3.74 -9.39 4.67
C ARG A 54 -2.63 -8.37 4.35
N LEU A 55 -2.86 -7.11 4.70
CA LEU A 55 -1.89 -6.02 4.60
C LEU A 55 -1.56 -5.48 6.00
N PHE A 56 -0.29 -5.49 6.37
CA PHE A 56 0.19 -4.94 7.62
C PHE A 56 0.45 -3.43 7.46
N PRO A 57 -0.27 -2.55 8.18
CA PRO A 57 -0.13 -1.10 8.03
C PRO A 57 1.18 -0.59 8.63
N ALA A 58 1.84 0.36 7.97
CA ALA A 58 3.00 1.09 8.51
C ALA A 58 2.62 2.04 9.65
N SER A 59 1.36 2.49 9.69
CA SER A 59 0.82 3.43 10.70
C SER A 59 -0.61 3.05 11.07
N ILE A 60 -0.94 3.14 12.35
CA ILE A 60 -2.29 2.82 12.87
C ILE A 60 -3.29 3.95 12.57
N LYS A 61 -2.85 5.20 12.69
CA LYS A 61 -3.73 6.38 12.58
C LYS A 61 -4.03 6.75 11.12
N TRP A 62 -2.99 6.80 10.29
CA TRP A 62 -3.06 7.25 8.90
C TRP A 62 -2.16 6.36 8.03
N PRO A 63 -2.61 5.15 7.66
CA PRO A 63 -1.83 4.25 6.83
C PRO A 63 -1.73 4.78 5.39
N GLN A 64 -0.54 5.27 5.02
CA GLN A 64 -0.19 5.57 3.63
C GLN A 64 0.68 4.48 2.98
N THR A 65 1.27 3.62 3.81
CA THR A 65 2.06 2.46 3.38
C THR A 65 1.56 1.22 4.10
N ALA A 66 1.53 0.10 3.40
CA ALA A 66 1.27 -1.22 3.96
C ALA A 66 2.24 -2.27 3.39
N PHE A 67 2.43 -3.34 4.14
CA PHE A 67 3.32 -4.45 3.82
C PHE A 67 2.49 -5.71 3.67
N THR A 68 2.80 -6.53 2.68
CA THR A 68 2.31 -7.92 2.68
C THR A 68 2.97 -8.72 3.80
N PHE A 69 2.32 -9.78 4.30
CA PHE A 69 2.95 -10.62 5.31
C PHE A 69 4.18 -11.34 4.76
N ASP A 70 4.15 -11.77 3.51
CA ASP A 70 5.27 -12.43 2.83
C ASP A 70 6.54 -11.56 2.82
N VAL A 71 6.42 -10.24 2.62
CA VAL A 71 7.60 -9.35 2.66
C VAL A 71 8.16 -9.19 4.08
N LEU A 72 7.32 -9.28 5.11
CA LEU A 72 7.75 -9.27 6.50
C LEU A 72 8.49 -10.57 6.85
N ASP A 73 8.01 -11.72 6.36
CA ASP A 73 8.68 -13.01 6.54
C ASP A 73 10.04 -13.03 5.83
N HIS A 74 10.11 -12.52 4.59
CA HIS A 74 11.38 -12.38 3.87
C HIS A 74 12.35 -11.45 4.60
N PHE A 75 11.88 -10.32 5.13
CA PHE A 75 12.72 -9.41 5.91
C PHE A 75 13.24 -10.09 7.18
N LEU A 76 12.39 -10.83 7.88
CA LEU A 76 12.78 -11.54 9.10
C LEU A 76 13.93 -12.52 8.83
N ILE A 77 13.82 -13.33 7.77
CA ILE A 77 14.88 -14.28 7.38
C ILE A 77 16.16 -13.54 6.98
N ASP A 78 16.07 -12.52 6.13
CA ASP A 78 17.25 -11.74 5.69
C ASP A 78 17.93 -11.00 6.86
N ALA A 79 17.16 -10.55 7.84
CA ALA A 79 17.67 -9.91 9.06
C ALA A 79 18.39 -10.90 9.97
N LEU A 80 17.87 -12.13 10.11
CA LEU A 80 18.45 -13.17 10.95
C LEU A 80 19.71 -13.78 10.31
N GLU A 81 19.63 -14.20 9.05
CA GLU A 81 20.70 -14.95 8.38
C GLU A 81 21.83 -14.03 7.88
N CYS A 82 21.47 -12.87 7.32
CA CYS A 82 22.43 -11.98 6.65
C CYS A 82 22.70 -10.68 7.43
N LYS A 83 22.09 -10.50 8.61
CA LYS A 83 22.15 -9.23 9.38
C LYS A 83 21.73 -8.03 8.55
N THR A 84 20.80 -8.25 7.62
CA THR A 84 20.33 -7.22 6.69
C THR A 84 19.56 -6.15 7.46
N SER A 85 19.99 -4.89 7.34
CA SER A 85 19.23 -3.78 7.91
C SER A 85 17.91 -3.59 7.16
N ALA A 86 16.89 -3.03 7.83
CA ALA A 86 15.62 -2.70 7.18
C ALA A 86 15.80 -1.79 5.94
N MET A 87 16.73 -0.83 6.01
CA MET A 87 17.05 0.06 4.89
C MET A 87 17.66 -0.71 3.71
N SER A 88 18.62 -1.60 3.97
CA SER A 88 19.25 -2.42 2.92
C SER A 88 18.25 -3.37 2.26
N PHE A 89 17.35 -3.96 3.05
CA PHE A 89 16.27 -4.80 2.54
C PHE A 89 15.28 -3.98 1.69
N TYR A 90 14.90 -2.79 2.15
CA TYR A 90 14.04 -1.91 1.36
C TYR A 90 14.71 -1.49 0.03
N GLN A 91 16.01 -1.16 0.04
CA GLN A 91 16.77 -0.88 -1.19
C GLN A 91 16.81 -2.08 -2.16
N LYS A 92 16.86 -3.32 -1.63
CA LYS A 92 16.72 -4.54 -2.44
C LYS A 92 15.35 -4.58 -3.13
N LEU A 93 14.27 -4.32 -2.40
CA LEU A 93 12.92 -4.24 -2.98
C LEU A 93 12.78 -3.09 -4.00
N GLN A 94 13.44 -1.97 -3.74
CA GLN A 94 13.48 -0.86 -4.69
C GLN A 94 14.10 -1.30 -6.02
N ARG A 95 15.23 -2.01 -5.97
CA ARG A 95 15.87 -2.57 -7.19
C ARG A 95 15.01 -3.62 -7.90
N PHE A 96 14.23 -4.42 -7.17
CA PHE A 96 13.25 -5.32 -7.80
C PHE A 96 12.14 -4.56 -8.51
N THR A 97 11.76 -3.39 -7.99
CA THR A 97 10.74 -2.53 -8.60
C THR A 97 11.24 -1.89 -9.89
N ASN A 98 12.37 -1.20 -9.81
CA ASN A 98 13.04 -0.58 -10.95
C ASN A 98 14.52 -0.39 -10.63
N ASN A 99 15.38 -1.24 -11.20
CA ASN A 99 16.82 -1.18 -10.94
C ASN A 99 17.51 0.01 -11.63
N ALA A 100 16.90 0.60 -12.66
CA ALA A 100 17.50 1.69 -13.43
C ALA A 100 17.15 3.08 -12.85
N PHE A 101 15.93 3.24 -12.33
CA PHE A 101 15.40 4.53 -11.86
C PHE A 101 14.80 4.38 -10.46
N LEU A 102 15.66 4.48 -9.43
CA LEU A 102 15.24 4.33 -8.03
C LEU A 102 14.37 5.50 -7.53
N ASP A 103 14.51 6.66 -8.15
CA ASP A 103 13.76 7.88 -7.89
C ASP A 103 12.29 7.80 -8.32
N GLN A 104 11.95 6.88 -9.23
CA GLN A 104 10.58 6.66 -9.70
C GLN A 104 9.76 5.73 -8.79
N ILE A 105 10.39 5.17 -7.75
CA ILE A 105 9.75 4.19 -6.88
C ILE A 105 8.82 4.92 -5.92
N PRO A 106 7.56 4.47 -5.77
CA PRO A 106 6.60 5.17 -4.94
C PRO A 106 7.01 5.14 -3.46
N VAL A 107 7.04 6.32 -2.86
CA VAL A 107 7.23 6.51 -1.41
C VAL A 107 6.03 7.28 -0.88
N SER A 108 5.47 6.87 0.26
CA SER A 108 4.44 7.67 0.91
C SER A 108 5.08 8.96 1.45
N ALA A 109 4.64 10.11 0.96
CA ALA A 109 5.07 11.39 1.50
C ALA A 109 4.38 11.62 2.86
N SER A 110 5.14 11.51 3.94
CA SER A 110 4.74 12.03 5.24
C SER A 110 4.94 13.54 5.23
N TYR A 111 3.85 14.30 5.11
CA TYR A 111 3.81 15.73 5.42
C TYR A 111 2.99 15.95 6.69
#